data_AF-A0A357EYP6-F1
#
_entry.id   AF-A0A357EYP6-F1
#
_cell.length_a   1.000
_cell.length_b   1.000
_cell.length_c   1.000
_cell.angle_alpha   90.00
_cell.angle_beta   90.00
_cell.angle_gamma   90.00
#
_symmetry.space_group_name_H-M   'P 1'
#
loop_
_entity.id
_entity.type
_entity.pdbx_description
1 polymer ?
#
loop_
_entity_poly.entity_id
_entity_poly.type
_entity_poly.pdbx_seq_one_letter_code
_entity_poly.pdbx_strand_id
1 'polypeptide(L)'
;SKHPLRYFNLTAIDVDRDGIVEFVGSYWSAPEKNKRAMLFFIAERLEKGSYSFNHKEFTKYTGENVMSGEVADTDDGTYHELLLDYFDMDADGVAEIFTTTQAFEGRNFAVYRRVKGKWTSVFTSYNYRCGY
;
A
#
# COMPACT_ATOMS: atom_id res chain seq x y z
N SER A 1 -3.48 -12.48 -24.06
CA SER A 1 -3.34 -11.10 -23.58
C SER A 1 -2.55 -11.14 -22.28
N LYS A 2 -1.29 -10.69 -22.25
CA LYS A 2 -0.53 -10.58 -21.00
C LYS A 2 -0.93 -9.24 -20.37
N HIS A 3 -1.70 -9.27 -19.30
CA HIS A 3 -2.03 -8.08 -18.52
C HIS A 3 -0.78 -7.72 -17.69
N PRO A 4 0.01 -6.70 -18.06
CA PRO A 4 1.28 -6.46 -17.42
C PRO A 4 1.06 -6.06 -15.97
N LEU A 5 1.86 -6.65 -15.08
CA LEU A 5 2.00 -6.17 -13.72
C LEU A 5 2.69 -4.80 -13.76
N ARG A 6 2.11 -3.82 -13.08
CA ARG A 6 2.59 -2.44 -12.95
C ARG A 6 2.89 -2.17 -11.48
N TYR A 7 3.75 -1.19 -11.24
CA TYR A 7 4.12 -0.76 -9.89
C TYR A 7 4.13 0.76 -9.82
N PHE A 8 3.83 1.29 -8.64
CA PHE A 8 4.12 2.68 -8.28
C PHE A 8 5.43 2.76 -7.50
N ASN A 9 5.64 1.85 -6.54
CA ASN A 9 6.88 1.76 -5.80
C ASN A 9 7.18 0.33 -5.34
N LEU A 10 8.47 0.08 -5.14
CA LEU A 10 9.00 -0.99 -4.29
C LEU A 10 10.20 -0.39 -3.56
N THR A 11 10.06 -0.21 -2.26
CA THR A 11 11.07 0.46 -1.44
C THR A 11 11.61 -0.52 -0.42
N ALA A 12 12.94 -0.65 -0.38
CA ALA A 12 13.65 -1.39 0.67
C ALA A 12 13.90 -0.45 1.85
N ILE A 13 13.50 -0.85 3.05
CA ILE A 13 13.59 -0.06 4.28
C ILE A 13 14.15 -0.99 5.36
N ASP A 14 15.18 -0.57 6.07
CA ASP A 14 15.67 -1.25 7.27
C ASP A 14 15.04 -0.55 8.48
N VAL A 15 13.88 -1.05 8.94
CA VAL A 15 13.06 -0.31 9.92
C VAL A 15 13.64 -0.36 11.33
N ASP A 16 14.42 -1.40 11.66
CA ASP A 16 14.94 -1.65 13.01
C ASP A 16 16.47 -1.66 13.08
N ARG A 17 17.14 -1.35 11.97
CA ARG A 17 18.61 -1.23 11.83
C ARG A 17 19.33 -2.56 12.06
N ASP A 18 18.69 -3.68 11.80
CA ASP A 18 19.30 -5.01 11.89
C ASP A 18 20.10 -5.40 10.61
N GLY A 19 20.03 -4.58 9.57
CA GLY A 19 20.68 -4.80 8.28
C GLY A 19 19.89 -5.72 7.33
N ILE A 20 18.67 -6.09 7.71
CA ILE A 20 17.71 -6.87 6.93
C ILE A 20 16.55 -5.94 6.54
N VAL A 21 16.38 -5.71 5.25
CA VAL A 21 15.34 -4.80 4.77
C VAL A 21 13.97 -5.45 4.73
N GLU A 22 12.96 -4.68 5.06
CA GLU A 22 11.57 -4.86 4.68
C GLU A 22 11.32 -4.23 3.31
N PHE A 23 10.37 -4.79 2.58
CA PHE A 23 9.91 -4.24 1.31
C PHE A 23 8.50 -3.70 1.42
N VAL A 24 8.32 -2.41 1.14
CA VAL A 24 7.01 -1.78 1.01
C VAL A 24 6.71 -1.58 -0.46
N GLY A 25 5.63 -2.19 -0.96
CA GLY A 25 5.33 -2.23 -2.38
C GLY A 25 3.88 -1.90 -2.71
N SER A 26 3.70 -1.15 -3.79
CA SER A 26 2.38 -0.85 -4.37
C SER A 26 2.36 -1.23 -5.84
N TYR A 27 1.52 -2.20 -6.16
CA TYR A 27 1.43 -2.86 -7.46
C TYR A 27 0.00 -2.93 -7.94
N TRP A 28 -0.17 -3.04 -9.26
CA TRP A 28 -1.48 -3.30 -9.83
C TRP A 28 -1.41 -3.96 -11.19
N SER A 29 -2.55 -4.49 -11.63
CA SER A 29 -2.73 -5.00 -12.98
C SER A 29 -4.14 -4.70 -13.48
N ALA A 30 -4.30 -4.70 -14.80
CA ALA A 30 -5.59 -4.60 -15.46
C ALA A 30 -5.98 -5.96 -16.05
N PRO A 31 -6.42 -6.94 -15.24
CA PRO A 31 -6.67 -8.31 -15.71
C PRO A 31 -7.76 -8.39 -16.80
N GLU A 32 -8.67 -7.42 -16.85
CA GLU A 32 -9.68 -7.24 -17.89
C GLU A 32 -9.83 -5.73 -18.16
N LYS A 33 -10.42 -5.34 -19.30
CA LYS A 33 -10.59 -3.92 -19.67
C LYS A 33 -11.27 -3.11 -18.56
N ASN A 34 -12.31 -3.67 -17.95
CA ASN A 34 -13.16 -3.05 -16.93
C ASN A 34 -12.81 -3.50 -15.49
N LYS A 35 -11.62 -4.09 -15.28
CA LYS A 35 -11.17 -4.52 -13.95
C LYS A 35 -9.76 -4.04 -13.65
N ARG A 36 -9.54 -3.68 -12.39
CA ARG A 36 -8.21 -3.44 -11.82
C ARG A 36 -8.03 -4.29 -10.58
N ALA A 37 -6.83 -4.84 -10.43
CA ALA A 37 -6.43 -5.59 -9.25
C ALA A 37 -5.22 -4.88 -8.65
N MET A 38 -5.39 -4.31 -7.46
CA MET A 38 -4.39 -3.54 -6.75
C MET A 38 -3.86 -4.34 -5.57
N LEU A 39 -2.58 -4.17 -5.28
CA LEU A 39 -1.88 -4.83 -4.20
C LEU A 39 -0.97 -3.83 -3.51
N PHE A 40 -1.23 -3.56 -2.24
CA PHE A 40 -0.26 -2.98 -1.33
C PHE A 40 0.27 -4.07 -0.41
N PHE A 41 1.56 -4.05 -0.08
CA PHE A 41 2.13 -5.01 0.86
C PHE A 41 3.32 -4.44 1.63
N ILE A 42 3.56 -5.04 2.80
CA ILE A 42 4.81 -4.93 3.55
C ILE A 42 5.34 -6.35 3.70
N ALA A 43 6.50 -6.61 3.09
CA ALA A 43 7.15 -7.92 3.07
C ALA A 43 8.37 -7.93 3.98
N GLU A 44 8.56 -9.05 4.67
CA GLU A 44 9.69 -9.25 5.58
C GLU A 44 10.45 -10.51 5.21
N ARG A 45 11.74 -10.53 5.54
CA ARG A 45 12.58 -11.70 5.33
C ARG A 45 12.30 -12.74 6.41
N LEU A 46 12.11 -13.99 5.99
CA LEU A 46 12.04 -15.16 6.87
C LEU A 46 13.44 -15.72 7.12
N GLU A 47 13.58 -16.57 8.16
CA GLU A 47 14.84 -17.19 8.60
C GLU A 47 15.67 -17.86 7.49
N LYS A 48 15.02 -18.34 6.40
CA LYS A 48 15.66 -19.02 5.27
C LYS A 48 15.98 -18.10 4.07
N GLY A 49 15.83 -16.78 4.22
CA GLY A 49 16.08 -15.80 3.16
C GLY A 49 14.94 -15.62 2.15
N SER A 50 13.85 -16.37 2.27
CA SER A 50 12.60 -16.11 1.54
C SER A 50 11.86 -14.92 2.14
N TYR A 51 11.11 -14.17 1.33
CA TYR A 51 10.24 -13.11 1.81
C TYR A 51 8.78 -13.58 1.93
N SER A 52 8.06 -13.06 2.92
CA SER A 52 6.62 -13.22 3.05
C SER A 52 5.95 -11.86 3.15
N PHE A 53 4.71 -11.76 2.64
CA PHE A 53 3.88 -10.59 2.87
C PHE A 53 3.29 -10.69 4.27
N ASN A 54 3.93 -10.03 5.23
CA ASN A 54 3.45 -10.00 6.61
C ASN A 54 2.18 -9.11 6.71
N HIS A 55 2.13 -8.03 5.92
CA HIS A 55 0.91 -7.28 5.62
C HIS A 55 0.64 -7.25 4.12
N LYS A 56 -0.63 -7.33 3.73
CA LYS A 56 -1.07 -7.08 2.36
C LYS A 56 -2.52 -6.66 2.31
N GLU A 57 -2.82 -5.75 1.41
CA GLU A 57 -4.18 -5.41 1.00
C GLU A 57 -4.31 -5.66 -0.49
N PHE A 58 -5.31 -6.46 -0.86
CA PHE A 58 -5.59 -6.79 -2.25
C PHE A 58 -7.03 -6.47 -2.59
N THR A 59 -7.23 -5.50 -3.47
CA THR A 59 -8.55 -4.99 -3.82
C THR A 59 -8.77 -5.07 -5.31
N LYS A 60 -10.00 -5.43 -5.71
CA LYS A 60 -10.43 -5.44 -7.10
C LYS A 60 -11.43 -4.31 -7.34
N TYR A 61 -11.14 -3.49 -8.33
CA TYR A 61 -12.02 -2.42 -8.78
C TYR A 61 -12.66 -2.75 -10.12
N THR A 62 -13.94 -2.42 -10.24
CA THR A 62 -14.81 -2.49 -11.41
C THR A 62 -15.54 -1.16 -11.55
N GLY A 63 -16.20 -0.89 -12.68
CA GLY A 63 -17.04 0.29 -12.81
C GLY A 63 -18.16 0.39 -11.76
N GLU A 64 -18.58 -0.73 -11.16
CA GLU A 64 -19.63 -0.75 -10.13
C GLU A 64 -19.16 -0.26 -8.75
N ASN A 65 -17.86 -0.33 -8.46
CA ASN A 65 -17.30 0.00 -7.15
C ASN A 65 -16.25 1.11 -7.18
N VAL A 66 -16.02 1.70 -8.35
CA VAL A 66 -15.28 2.94 -8.53
C VAL A 66 -16.31 4.07 -8.54
N MET A 67 -16.10 5.09 -7.70
CA MET A 67 -17.06 6.19 -7.53
C MET A 67 -17.39 6.92 -8.85
N SER A 68 -16.41 7.01 -9.77
CA SER A 68 -16.60 7.63 -11.07
C SER A 68 -17.41 6.82 -12.08
N GLY A 69 -17.60 5.51 -11.83
CA GLY A 69 -18.08 4.57 -12.83
C GLY A 69 -17.01 4.12 -13.84
N GLU A 70 -15.89 4.84 -13.94
CA GLU A 70 -14.84 4.62 -14.94
C GLU A 70 -13.58 4.04 -14.29
N VAL A 71 -13.39 2.72 -14.41
CA VAL A 71 -12.24 2.04 -13.78
C VAL A 71 -10.88 2.58 -14.25
N ALA A 72 -10.82 3.18 -15.43
CA ALA A 72 -9.62 3.77 -15.99
C ALA A 72 -9.09 4.95 -15.16
N ASP A 73 -9.94 5.63 -14.39
CA ASP A 73 -9.54 6.74 -13.50
C ASP A 73 -8.63 6.27 -12.35
N THR A 74 -8.57 4.97 -12.13
CA THR A 74 -7.67 4.37 -11.14
C THR A 74 -6.27 4.10 -11.69
N ASP A 75 -6.04 4.24 -13.00
CA ASP A 75 -4.73 3.96 -13.61
C ASP A 75 -3.67 4.99 -13.21
N ASP A 76 -4.09 6.21 -12.86
CA ASP A 76 -3.24 7.35 -12.52
C ASP A 76 -2.95 7.48 -11.01
N GLY A 77 -3.29 6.47 -10.20
CA GLY A 77 -2.96 6.42 -8.78
C GLY A 77 -4.14 6.58 -7.82
N THR A 78 -5.35 6.83 -8.31
CA THR A 78 -6.57 6.79 -7.49
C THR A 78 -6.77 5.38 -6.92
N TYR A 79 -7.04 5.31 -5.60
CA TYR A 79 -7.16 4.10 -4.77
C TYR A 79 -5.89 3.26 -4.57
N HIS A 80 -4.74 3.66 -5.12
CA HIS A 80 -3.49 2.99 -4.80
C HIS A 80 -2.96 3.52 -3.47
N GLU A 81 -2.69 2.60 -2.55
CA GLU A 81 -1.97 2.91 -1.34
C GLU A 81 -0.48 2.99 -1.64
N LEU A 82 0.12 4.13 -1.30
CA LEU A 82 1.49 4.48 -1.63
C LEU A 82 2.27 4.76 -0.35
N LEU A 83 3.55 4.35 -0.33
CA LEU A 83 4.49 4.76 0.71
C LEU A 83 4.65 6.29 0.67
N LEU A 84 4.44 6.93 1.82
CA LEU A 84 4.71 8.35 2.02
C LEU A 84 6.09 8.55 2.66
N ASP A 85 6.35 7.90 3.79
CA ASP A 85 7.62 7.96 4.51
C ASP A 85 7.73 6.80 5.53
N TYR A 86 8.88 6.68 6.19
CA TYR A 86 9.08 5.83 7.36
C TYR A 86 9.84 6.58 8.46
N PHE A 87 9.38 6.48 9.70
CA PHE A 87 9.96 7.21 10.81
C PHE A 87 9.67 6.51 12.14
N ASP A 88 10.67 6.43 13.02
CA ASP A 88 10.53 5.93 14.39
C ASP A 88 9.93 7.05 15.26
N MET A 89 8.60 7.10 15.29
CA MET A 89 7.86 8.21 15.87
C MET A 89 7.82 8.16 17.40
N ASP A 90 7.85 6.97 17.99
CA ASP A 90 7.81 6.78 19.44
C ASP A 90 9.17 6.41 20.05
N ALA A 91 10.23 6.40 19.24
CA ALA A 91 11.60 6.15 19.65
C ALA A 91 11.80 4.75 20.27
N ASP A 92 11.06 3.74 19.80
CA ASP A 92 11.20 2.35 20.23
C ASP A 92 12.30 1.58 19.48
N GLY A 93 12.91 2.21 18.47
CA GLY A 93 13.96 1.65 17.63
C GLY A 93 13.45 0.98 16.36
N VAL A 94 12.13 0.93 16.14
CA VAL A 94 11.48 0.34 14.96
C VAL A 94 10.64 1.40 14.25
N ALA A 95 11.06 1.83 13.07
CA ALA A 95 10.33 2.83 12.31
C ALA A 95 8.90 2.38 11.92
N GLU A 96 7.93 3.26 12.10
CA GLU A 96 6.60 3.10 11.49
C GLU A 96 6.63 3.42 10.01
N ILE A 97 5.70 2.81 9.27
CA ILE A 97 5.48 3.06 7.84
C ILE A 97 4.25 3.92 7.67
N PHE A 98 4.41 5.08 7.03
CA PHE A 98 3.35 6.03 6.74
C PHE A 98 2.92 5.90 5.29
N THR A 99 1.62 5.78 5.04
CA THR A 99 1.07 5.60 3.70
C THR A 99 0.01 6.64 3.39
N THR A 100 -0.27 6.80 2.10
CA THR A 100 -1.37 7.62 1.61
C THR A 100 -2.09 6.95 0.45
N THR A 101 -3.41 7.13 0.41
CA THR A 101 -4.26 6.64 -0.68
C THR A 101 -5.12 7.78 -1.20
N GLN A 102 -4.91 8.19 -2.44
CA GLN A 102 -5.78 9.15 -3.11
C GLN A 102 -7.18 8.52 -3.28
N ALA A 103 -8.22 9.19 -2.83
CA ALA A 103 -9.60 8.87 -3.16
C ALA A 103 -10.16 9.98 -4.08
N PHE A 104 -11.35 9.76 -4.63
CA PHE A 104 -12.01 10.78 -5.44
C PHE A 104 -12.38 12.04 -4.65
N GLU A 105 -12.93 11.86 -3.44
CA GLU A 105 -13.36 12.98 -2.60
C GLU A 105 -12.39 13.25 -1.44
N GLY A 106 -11.10 12.93 -1.61
CA GLY A 106 -10.15 13.13 -0.52
C GLY A 106 -8.93 12.23 -0.56
N ARG A 107 -8.36 12.01 0.61
CA ARG A 107 -7.15 11.21 0.78
C ARG A 107 -7.16 10.49 2.11
N ASN A 108 -6.86 9.20 2.09
CA ASN A 108 -6.61 8.41 3.29
C ASN A 108 -5.13 8.47 3.65
N PHE A 109 -4.86 8.36 4.95
CA PHE A 109 -3.54 8.17 5.53
C PHE A 109 -3.60 7.01 6.50
N ALA A 110 -2.59 6.14 6.48
CA ALA A 110 -2.45 5.07 7.45
C ALA A 110 -1.02 5.05 8.02
N VAL A 111 -0.91 4.53 9.23
CA VAL A 111 0.37 4.27 9.90
C VAL A 111 0.42 2.81 10.29
N TYR A 112 1.43 2.10 9.81
CA TYR A 112 1.69 0.71 10.13
C TYR A 112 2.83 0.58 11.13
N ARG A 113 2.61 -0.22 12.16
CA ARG A 113 3.59 -0.58 13.19
C ARG A 113 3.70 -2.09 13.32
N ARG A 114 4.87 -2.61 13.68
CA ARG A 114 5.04 -4.00 14.11
C ARG A 114 4.41 -4.22 15.48
N VAL A 115 3.33 -5.00 15.52
CA VAL A 115 2.66 -5.43 16.75
C VAL A 115 2.72 -6.96 16.82
N LYS A 116 3.41 -7.49 17.83
CA LYS A 116 3.59 -8.95 18.02
C LYS A 116 4.11 -9.67 16.76
N GLY A 117 5.08 -9.07 16.09
CA GLY A 117 5.69 -9.62 14.86
C GLY A 117 4.82 -9.50 13.61
N LYS A 118 3.78 -8.64 13.61
CA LYS A 118 2.99 -8.35 12.42
C LYS A 118 2.82 -6.87 12.16
N TRP A 119 2.92 -6.46 10.91
CA TRP A 119 2.56 -5.10 10.51
C TRP A 119 1.06 -4.90 10.65
N THR A 120 0.68 -3.94 11.48
CA THR A 120 -0.71 -3.62 11.82
C THR A 120 -0.93 -2.13 11.61
N SER A 121 -2.03 -1.77 10.94
CA SER A 121 -2.47 -0.38 10.87
C SER A 121 -2.92 0.08 12.26
N VAL A 122 -2.14 0.94 12.90
CA VAL A 122 -2.40 1.46 14.26
C VAL A 122 -3.12 2.81 14.25
N PHE A 123 -3.12 3.47 13.09
CA PHE A 123 -3.84 4.72 12.88
C PHE A 123 -4.33 4.81 11.44
N THR A 124 -5.55 5.30 11.26
CA THR A 124 -6.07 5.70 9.95
C THR A 124 -6.78 7.05 10.09
N SER A 125 -6.66 7.88 9.06
CA SER A 125 -7.39 9.15 8.97
C SER A 125 -7.77 9.45 7.52
N TYR A 126 -8.81 10.25 7.36
CA TYR A 126 -9.33 10.65 6.06
C TYR A 126 -9.48 12.16 6.00
N ASN A 127 -8.87 12.77 4.99
CA ASN A 127 -9.09 14.18 4.65
C ASN A 127 -10.13 14.26 3.54
N TYR A 128 -11.38 14.53 3.91
CA TYR A 128 -12.47 14.72 2.95
C TYR A 128 -12.41 16.10 2.31
N ARG A 129 -12.57 16.14 1.00
CA ARG A 129 -12.86 17.35 0.22
C ARG A 129 -13.98 17.02 -0.76
N CYS A 130 -15.18 17.54 -0.48
CA CYS A 130 -16.31 17.45 -1.40
C CYS A 130 -15.99 18.23 -2.67
N GLY A 131 -16.03 17.56 -3.82
CA GLY A 131 -15.76 18.19 -5.12
C GLY A 131 -15.56 17.22 -6.28
N TYR A 132 -15.94 15.96 -6.12
CA TYR A 132 -15.95 14.98 -7.21
C TYR A 132 -17.30 15.04 -7.96
#